data_AF-A0A948KZ88-F1
#
_entry.id   AF-A0A948KZ88-F1
#
_cell.length_a   1.000
_cell.length_b   1.000
_cell.length_c   1.000
_cell.angle_alpha   90.00
_cell.angle_beta   90.00
_cell.angle_gamma   90.00
#
_symmetry.space_group_name_H-M   'P 1'
#
loop_
_entity.id
_entity.type
_entity.pdbx_description
1 polymer ?
#
loop_
_entity_poly.entity_id
_entity_poly.type
_entity_poly.pdbx_seq_one_letter_code
_entity_poly.pdbx_strand_id
1 'polypeptide(L)'
;MRRRHAIRSTLALVFLVTALPAALALTPWPRANIVDVEDGKSAPFVGQWSMQQAGQPTTTYATCALPVRIEAPDETHIFYLGPKDPEPEAATELVARDGRTHWRPIAGGPEYFSIWVDRDRFLLYEADMEPEADWGEPFAFTRCD
;
A
#
# COMPACT_ATOMS: atom_id res chain seq x y z
N MET A 1 0.27 54.19 63.02
CA MET A 1 1.07 54.73 61.90
C MET A 1 2.25 53.80 61.62
N ARG A 2 2.59 53.60 60.33
CA ARG A 2 3.76 52.88 59.73
C ARG A 2 3.63 51.34 59.64
N ARG A 3 3.25 50.77 58.47
CA ARG A 3 3.99 50.50 57.19
C ARG A 3 4.53 49.06 57.21
N ARG A 4 3.78 48.09 56.63
CA ARG A 4 3.96 47.44 55.31
C ARG A 4 5.32 46.75 55.13
N HIS A 5 5.33 45.48 54.73
CA HIS A 5 6.06 44.86 53.58
C HIS A 5 5.70 43.36 53.56
N ALA A 6 4.68 42.99 52.78
CA ALA A 6 4.84 42.42 51.43
C ALA A 6 5.39 40.98 51.48
N ILE A 7 4.49 40.02 51.72
CA ILE A 7 4.73 38.60 51.53
C ILE A 7 4.96 38.39 50.04
N ARG A 8 6.16 37.91 49.69
CA ARG A 8 6.61 37.66 48.32
C ARG A 8 5.71 36.62 47.66
N SER A 9 5.00 37.03 46.62
CA SER A 9 4.26 36.16 45.72
C SER A 9 5.20 35.17 45.06
N THR A 10 5.10 33.90 45.43
CA THR A 10 5.75 32.79 44.72
C THR A 10 5.07 32.64 43.36
N LEU A 11 5.81 32.93 42.28
CA LEU A 11 5.38 32.63 40.91
C LEU A 11 5.07 31.13 40.81
N ALA A 12 3.81 30.79 40.59
CA ALA A 12 3.44 29.47 40.10
C ALA A 12 3.67 29.45 38.58
N LEU A 13 4.79 28.87 38.17
CA LEU A 13 5.08 28.53 36.78
C LEU A 13 4.14 27.38 36.39
N VAL A 14 3.03 27.71 35.74
CA VAL A 14 2.10 26.71 35.20
C VAL A 14 2.83 25.99 34.06
N PHE A 15 3.10 24.71 34.27
CA PHE A 15 3.66 23.80 33.27
C PHE A 15 2.78 23.78 32.02
N LEU A 16 3.42 24.05 30.89
CA LEU A 16 2.89 23.95 29.54
C LEU A 16 2.59 22.47 29.25
N VAL A 17 1.37 22.00 29.53
CA VAL A 17 0.93 20.65 29.17
C VAL A 17 0.47 20.65 27.71
N THR A 18 1.45 20.35 26.85
CA THR A 18 1.36 19.56 25.62
C THR A 18 -0.04 19.29 25.05
N ALA A 19 -0.47 20.11 24.10
CA ALA A 19 -1.45 19.72 23.09
C ALA A 19 -0.70 19.40 21.78
N LEU A 20 -0.13 18.20 21.68
CA LEU A 20 0.18 17.59 20.37
C LEU A 20 -0.75 16.39 20.18
N PRO A 21 -1.86 16.56 19.44
CA PRO A 21 -2.35 15.43 18.68
C PRO A 21 -2.86 15.92 17.31
N ALA A 22 -1.95 16.12 16.37
CA ALA A 22 -2.30 16.24 14.95
C ALA A 22 -1.18 15.79 14.00
N ALA A 23 -0.20 15.05 14.50
CA ALA A 23 0.78 14.35 13.67
C ALA A 23 0.35 12.88 13.50
N LEU A 24 -0.92 12.63 13.19
CA LEU A 24 -1.25 11.48 12.33
C LEU A 24 -0.92 11.92 10.90
N ALA A 25 0.33 12.27 10.68
CA ALA A 25 0.84 12.53 9.35
C ALA A 25 0.65 11.24 8.56
N LEU A 26 -0.09 11.36 7.45
CA LEU A 26 -0.18 10.38 6.38
C LEU A 26 1.23 9.85 6.10
N THR A 27 1.60 8.73 6.69
CA THR A 27 2.88 8.09 6.37
C THR A 27 2.78 7.72 4.90
N PRO A 28 3.65 8.27 4.03
CA PRO A 28 3.60 7.94 2.61
C PRO A 28 3.76 6.43 2.46
N TRP A 29 2.98 5.85 1.55
CA TRP A 29 3.11 4.44 1.22
C TRP A 29 4.56 4.11 0.81
N PRO A 30 5.03 2.88 1.06
CA PRO A 30 6.40 2.50 0.73
C PRO A 30 6.65 2.64 -0.76
N ARG A 31 7.86 3.10 -1.10
CA ARG A 31 8.32 3.29 -2.48
C ARG A 31 9.33 2.22 -2.91
N ALA A 32 9.58 1.23 -2.07
CA ALA A 32 10.46 0.10 -2.34
C ALA A 32 9.97 -1.11 -1.55
N ASN A 33 10.31 -2.32 -2.03
CA ASN A 33 10.01 -3.56 -1.32
C ASN A 33 10.63 -3.50 0.10
N ILE A 34 9.82 -3.81 1.11
CA ILE A 34 10.26 -3.88 2.52
C ILE A 34 10.74 -5.30 2.87
N VAL A 35 10.36 -6.28 2.06
CA VAL A 35 10.77 -7.68 2.17
C VAL A 35 11.54 -8.12 0.93
N ASP A 36 12.43 -9.10 1.12
CA ASP A 36 13.15 -9.74 0.02
C ASP A 36 12.23 -10.71 -0.73
N VAL A 37 11.77 -10.26 -1.90
CA VAL A 37 10.96 -11.02 -2.85
C VAL A 37 11.64 -10.89 -4.20
N GLU A 38 11.86 -12.02 -4.88
CA GLU A 38 12.52 -12.03 -6.18
C GLU A 38 11.64 -11.33 -7.23
N ASP A 39 12.18 -10.28 -7.84
CA ASP A 39 11.46 -9.51 -8.85
C ASP A 39 11.26 -10.27 -10.15
N GLY A 40 10.13 -10.05 -10.82
CA GLY A 40 9.80 -10.71 -12.09
C GLY A 40 9.34 -12.16 -11.93
N LYS A 41 9.18 -12.66 -10.71
CA LYS A 41 8.71 -14.03 -10.44
C LYS A 41 7.23 -14.07 -10.10
N SER A 42 6.54 -15.08 -10.62
CA SER A 42 5.10 -15.28 -10.42
C SER A 42 4.75 -15.90 -9.07
N ALA A 43 5.61 -16.79 -8.56
CA ALA A 43 5.35 -17.57 -7.35
C ALA A 43 4.89 -16.75 -6.13
N PRO A 44 5.44 -15.56 -5.82
CA PRO A 44 4.98 -14.74 -4.70
C PRO A 44 3.51 -14.27 -4.82
N PHE A 45 3.05 -14.03 -6.05
CA PHE A 45 1.72 -13.49 -6.32
C PHE A 45 0.63 -14.56 -6.36
N VAL A 46 0.98 -15.82 -6.61
CA VAL A 46 -0.01 -16.90 -6.73
C VAL A 46 -0.82 -17.06 -5.44
N GLY A 47 -2.14 -17.15 -5.58
CA GLY A 47 -3.06 -17.38 -4.47
C GLY A 47 -4.35 -16.58 -4.55
N GLN A 48 -5.02 -16.49 -3.40
CA GLN A 48 -6.26 -15.73 -3.21
C GLN A 48 -5.99 -14.46 -2.42
N TRP A 49 -6.59 -13.36 -2.87
CA TRP A 49 -6.32 -12.03 -2.34
C TRP A 49 -7.60 -11.23 -2.14
N SER A 50 -7.68 -10.54 -1.02
CA SER A 50 -8.55 -9.38 -0.89
C SER A 50 -7.89 -8.17 -1.55
N MET A 51 -8.70 -7.24 -2.06
CA MET A 51 -8.22 -6.07 -2.80
C MET A 51 -9.00 -4.83 -2.41
N GLN A 52 -8.28 -3.78 -2.08
CA GLN A 52 -8.83 -2.45 -1.78
C GLN A 52 -8.01 -1.40 -2.51
N GLN A 53 -8.64 -0.37 -3.05
CA GLN A 53 -7.92 0.83 -3.44
C GLN A 53 -7.67 1.65 -2.18
N ALA A 54 -6.40 1.78 -1.82
CA ALA A 54 -5.96 2.69 -0.77
C ALA A 54 -6.29 4.13 -1.20
N GLY A 55 -6.55 5.00 -0.22
CA GLY A 55 -7.07 6.34 -0.48
C GLY A 55 -8.20 6.68 0.48
N GLN A 56 -8.75 7.90 0.34
CA GLN A 56 -9.87 8.38 1.14
C GLN A 56 -10.99 8.89 0.21
N PRO A 57 -12.14 8.21 0.14
CA PRO A 57 -12.50 6.99 0.87
C PRO A 57 -11.78 5.74 0.32
N THR A 58 -11.49 4.78 1.19
CA THR A 58 -11.00 3.46 0.77
C THR A 58 -12.13 2.67 0.10
N THR A 59 -11.88 2.12 -1.08
CA THR A 59 -12.86 1.32 -1.82
C THR A 59 -12.47 -0.14 -1.80
N THR A 60 -13.38 -1.02 -1.37
CA THR A 60 -13.15 -2.48 -1.40
C THR A 60 -13.66 -3.08 -2.69
N TYR A 61 -12.80 -3.76 -3.42
CA TYR A 61 -13.11 -4.42 -4.69
C TYR A 61 -13.26 -5.94 -4.54
N ALA A 62 -12.47 -6.55 -3.64
CA ALA A 62 -12.52 -7.98 -3.35
C ALA A 62 -12.31 -8.25 -1.86
N THR A 63 -12.96 -9.29 -1.35
CA THR A 63 -12.87 -9.74 0.06
C THR A 63 -12.45 -11.20 0.11
N CYS A 64 -12.00 -11.73 1.24
CA CYS A 64 -11.65 -13.16 1.27
C CYS A 64 -12.83 -14.11 1.11
N ALA A 65 -14.07 -13.66 1.32
CA ALA A 65 -15.27 -14.43 0.96
C ALA A 65 -15.53 -14.47 -0.56
N LEU A 66 -14.96 -13.52 -1.30
CA LEU A 66 -15.06 -13.41 -2.76
C LEU A 66 -13.78 -12.76 -3.30
N PRO A 67 -12.67 -13.53 -3.37
CA PRO A 67 -11.33 -12.97 -3.56
C PRO A 67 -10.98 -12.81 -5.03
N VAL A 68 -9.99 -11.97 -5.31
CA VAL A 68 -9.20 -12.09 -6.54
C VAL A 68 -8.40 -13.38 -6.47
N ARG A 69 -8.29 -14.07 -7.60
CA ARG A 69 -7.36 -15.20 -7.76
C ARG A 69 -6.26 -14.81 -8.72
N ILE A 70 -5.03 -15.12 -8.34
CA ILE A 70 -3.87 -15.00 -9.22
C ILE A 70 -3.31 -16.40 -9.43
N GLU A 71 -3.23 -16.79 -10.69
CA GLU A 71 -2.68 -18.07 -11.13
C GLU A 71 -1.44 -17.84 -11.98
N ALA A 72 -0.54 -18.81 -12.06
CA ALA A 72 0.69 -18.70 -12.83
C ALA A 72 0.82 -19.88 -13.80
N PRO A 73 0.80 -19.65 -15.13
CA PRO A 73 1.10 -20.71 -16.09
C PRO A 73 2.58 -21.07 -16.12
N ASP A 74 3.47 -20.14 -15.75
CA ASP A 74 4.92 -20.34 -15.67
C ASP A 74 5.56 -19.38 -14.66
N GLU A 75 6.90 -19.34 -14.61
CA GLU A 75 7.66 -18.54 -13.63
C GLU A 75 7.54 -17.03 -13.79
N THR A 76 7.16 -16.52 -14.96
CA THR A 76 7.21 -15.09 -15.30
C THR A 76 5.89 -14.55 -15.82
N HIS A 77 4.82 -15.35 -15.81
CA HIS A 77 3.49 -14.92 -16.21
C HIS A 77 2.48 -15.20 -15.12
N ILE A 78 1.44 -14.36 -15.09
CA ILE A 78 0.27 -14.57 -14.25
C ILE A 78 -1.02 -14.36 -15.04
N PHE A 79 -2.07 -15.01 -14.57
CA PHE A 79 -3.47 -14.71 -14.89
C PHE A 79 -4.12 -14.07 -13.68
N TYR A 80 -4.77 -12.93 -13.91
CA TYR A 80 -5.62 -12.27 -12.93
C TYR A 80 -7.06 -12.71 -13.16
N LEU A 81 -7.74 -13.12 -12.09
CA LEU A 81 -9.15 -13.46 -12.10
C LEU A 81 -9.86 -12.60 -11.06
N GLY A 82 -10.72 -11.70 -11.52
CA GLY A 82 -11.51 -10.87 -10.64
C GLY A 82 -12.49 -11.69 -9.78
N PRO A 83 -13.06 -11.09 -8.73
CA PRO A 83 -13.86 -11.79 -7.72
C PRO A 83 -15.11 -12.50 -8.27
N LYS A 84 -15.58 -12.13 -9.46
CA LYS A 84 -16.77 -12.72 -10.10
C LYS A 84 -16.47 -13.31 -11.48
N ASP A 85 -15.22 -13.23 -11.92
CA ASP A 85 -14.88 -13.59 -13.28
C ASP A 85 -14.73 -15.11 -13.38
N PRO A 86 -15.49 -15.76 -14.27
CA PRO A 86 -15.40 -17.20 -14.44
C PRO A 86 -14.14 -17.62 -15.21
N GLU A 87 -13.56 -16.69 -15.98
CA GLU A 87 -12.43 -16.90 -16.85
C GLU A 87 -11.33 -15.87 -16.54
N PRO A 88 -10.05 -16.23 -16.73
CA PRO A 88 -8.96 -15.31 -16.50
C PRO A 88 -8.95 -14.17 -17.51
N GLU A 89 -8.48 -13.01 -17.05
CA GLU A 89 -8.04 -11.95 -17.95
C GLU A 89 -6.87 -12.43 -18.83
N ALA A 90 -6.51 -11.61 -19.82
CA ALA A 90 -5.33 -11.88 -20.61
C ALA A 90 -4.08 -12.05 -19.72
N ALA A 91 -3.17 -12.91 -20.15
CA ALA A 91 -1.91 -13.13 -19.44
C ALA A 91 -1.14 -11.81 -19.25
N THR A 92 -0.53 -11.68 -18.08
CA THR A 92 0.35 -10.56 -17.72
C THR A 92 1.78 -11.09 -17.57
N GLU A 93 2.73 -10.49 -18.27
CA GLU A 93 4.17 -10.74 -18.10
C GLU A 93 4.69 -9.99 -16.86
N LEU A 94 5.50 -10.66 -16.06
CA LEU A 94 6.19 -10.09 -14.90
C LEU A 94 7.63 -9.78 -15.25
N VAL A 95 7.99 -8.50 -15.20
CA VAL A 95 9.32 -8.00 -15.57
C VAL A 95 10.00 -7.39 -14.36
N ALA A 96 11.21 -7.84 -14.07
CA ALA A 96 12.07 -7.19 -13.08
C ALA A 96 12.62 -5.88 -13.66
N ARG A 97 12.30 -4.75 -13.03
CA ARG A 97 12.79 -3.43 -13.42
C ARG A 97 12.90 -2.55 -12.18
N ASP A 98 13.99 -1.79 -12.05
CA ASP A 98 14.19 -0.81 -10.98
C ASP A 98 14.02 -1.36 -9.54
N GLY A 99 14.35 -2.65 -9.34
CA GLY A 99 14.20 -3.33 -8.05
C GLY A 99 12.75 -3.60 -7.65
N ARG A 100 11.86 -3.75 -8.64
CA ARG A 100 10.44 -4.08 -8.48
C ARG A 100 9.98 -5.04 -9.57
N THR A 101 8.83 -5.65 -9.34
CA THR A 101 8.11 -6.43 -10.36
C THR A 101 7.08 -5.56 -11.07
N HIS A 102 7.26 -5.37 -12.36
CA HIS A 102 6.31 -4.74 -13.28
C HIS A 102 5.37 -5.77 -13.89
N TRP A 103 4.08 -5.43 -13.96
CA TRP A 103 3.02 -6.22 -14.55
C TRP A 103 2.70 -5.61 -15.92
N ARG A 104 2.93 -6.38 -16.97
CA ARG A 104 2.76 -5.95 -18.36
C ARG A 104 1.70 -6.82 -19.04
N PRO A 105 0.45 -6.35 -19.14
CA PRO A 105 -0.60 -7.11 -19.80
C PRO A 105 -0.26 -7.39 -21.28
N ILE A 106 -0.25 -8.66 -21.68
CA ILE A 106 0.15 -9.07 -23.04
C ILE A 106 -0.89 -8.61 -24.08
N ALA A 107 -2.18 -8.59 -23.72
CA ALA A 107 -3.24 -8.10 -24.60
C ALA A 107 -3.34 -6.57 -24.66
N GLY A 108 -2.41 -5.85 -24.03
CA GLY A 108 -2.47 -4.40 -23.85
C GLY A 108 -3.32 -3.99 -22.64
N GLY A 109 -3.26 -2.71 -22.29
CA GLY A 109 -3.83 -2.17 -21.06
C GLY A 109 -2.79 -1.37 -20.27
N PRO A 110 -3.16 -0.85 -19.09
CA PRO A 110 -2.23 -0.17 -18.20
C PRO A 110 -1.14 -1.14 -17.72
N GLU A 111 0.11 -0.65 -17.68
CA GLU A 111 1.19 -1.35 -16.98
C GLU A 111 1.14 -0.98 -15.50
N TYR A 112 1.50 -1.92 -14.64
CA TYR A 112 1.60 -1.69 -13.21
C TYR A 112 2.98 -2.04 -12.66
N PHE A 113 3.28 -1.63 -11.45
CA PHE A 113 4.38 -2.17 -10.66
C PHE A 113 3.95 -2.44 -9.24
N SER A 114 4.58 -3.46 -8.65
CA SER A 114 4.26 -3.92 -7.31
C SER A 114 5.33 -3.53 -6.30
N ILE A 115 4.89 -3.26 -5.08
CA ILE A 115 5.73 -3.02 -3.92
C ILE A 115 5.27 -3.93 -2.78
N TRP A 116 6.13 -4.83 -2.35
CA TRP A 116 5.87 -5.73 -1.23
C TRP A 116 6.06 -5.01 0.11
N VAL A 117 5.03 -5.09 0.95
CA VAL A 117 5.03 -4.52 2.32
C VAL A 117 5.45 -5.59 3.33
N ASP A 118 4.97 -6.82 3.11
CA ASP A 118 5.35 -8.04 3.81
C ASP A 118 5.08 -9.25 2.88
N ARG A 119 5.15 -10.50 3.35
CA ARG A 119 4.96 -11.69 2.48
C ARG A 119 3.52 -11.92 2.04
N ASP A 120 2.57 -11.33 2.76
CA ASP A 120 1.13 -11.53 2.59
C ASP A 120 0.44 -10.24 2.15
N ARG A 121 1.22 -9.20 1.81
CA ARG A 121 0.71 -7.91 1.37
C ARG A 121 1.63 -7.22 0.38
N PHE A 122 1.05 -6.79 -0.73
CA PHE A 122 1.70 -5.89 -1.68
C PHE A 122 0.76 -4.76 -2.11
N LEU A 123 1.36 -3.72 -2.66
CA LEU A 123 0.69 -2.58 -3.28
C LEU A 123 0.95 -2.64 -4.78
N LEU A 124 -0.06 -2.33 -5.59
CA LEU A 124 0.03 -2.26 -7.04
C LEU A 124 -0.26 -0.82 -7.48
N TYR A 125 0.66 -0.24 -8.23
CA TYR A 125 0.61 1.13 -8.75
C TYR A 125 0.58 1.12 -10.26
N GLU A 126 -0.15 2.06 -10.87
CA GLU A 126 -0.09 2.28 -12.33
C GLU A 126 1.26 2.89 -12.72
N ALA A 127 1.90 2.35 -13.75
CA ALA A 127 3.30 2.65 -14.09
C ALA A 127 3.47 3.91 -14.96
N ASP A 128 2.45 4.31 -15.70
CA ASP A 128 2.44 5.54 -16.52
C ASP A 128 2.59 6.82 -15.69
N MET A 129 2.41 6.71 -14.38
CA MET A 129 2.54 7.85 -13.51
C MET A 129 3.97 8.14 -13.02
N GLU A 130 5.04 7.40 -13.32
CA GLU A 130 6.38 7.74 -12.78
C GLU A 130 7.07 8.88 -13.59
N PRO A 131 6.75 10.17 -13.34
CA PRO A 131 7.28 10.89 -12.16
C PRO A 131 6.23 11.62 -11.30
N GLU A 132 4.95 11.58 -11.69
CA GLU A 132 3.79 12.24 -11.10
C GLU A 132 2.86 11.29 -10.34
N ALA A 133 3.32 10.06 -10.07
CA ALA A 133 2.54 8.99 -9.48
C ALA A 133 1.81 9.53 -8.29
N ASP A 134 0.48 9.50 -8.36
CA ASP A 134 -0.32 9.73 -7.19
C ASP A 134 -0.09 8.52 -6.29
N TRP A 135 1.03 8.60 -5.55
CA TRP A 135 1.46 7.61 -4.58
C TRP A 135 0.39 7.42 -3.49
N GLY A 136 -0.66 8.24 -3.47
CA GLY A 136 -1.76 8.20 -2.53
C GLY A 136 -2.75 7.05 -2.72
N GLU A 137 -2.87 6.49 -3.95
CA GLU A 137 -4.00 5.60 -4.28
C GLU A 137 -3.66 4.22 -4.88
N PRO A 138 -2.69 3.45 -4.34
CA PRO A 138 -2.41 2.10 -4.85
C PRO A 138 -3.56 1.12 -4.60
N PHE A 139 -3.62 0.06 -5.39
CA PHE A 139 -4.38 -1.14 -5.03
C PHE A 139 -3.60 -1.95 -3.99
N ALA A 140 -4.13 -2.08 -2.79
CA ALA A 140 -3.59 -2.92 -1.74
C ALA A 140 -4.17 -4.33 -1.83
N PHE A 141 -3.30 -5.31 -2.03
CA PHE A 141 -3.60 -6.73 -2.01
C PHE A 141 -3.18 -7.33 -0.68
N THR A 142 -4.08 -8.06 -0.02
CA THR A 142 -3.78 -8.81 1.22
C THR A 142 -4.21 -10.25 1.05
N ARG A 143 -3.29 -11.19 1.32
CA ARG A 143 -3.50 -12.63 1.13
C ARG A 143 -4.67 -13.09 1.99
N CYS A 144 -5.46 -14.01 1.46
CA CYS A 144 -6.49 -14.71 2.21
C CYS A 144 -5.91 -15.97 2.85
N ASP A 145 -6.31 -16.23 4.11
CA ASP A 145 -5.95 -17.43 4.88
C ASP A 145 -6.55 -18.72 4.31
#